data_AF-A0A2N0PLP4-F1
#
_entry.id   AF-A0A2N0PLP4-F1
#
_cell.length_a   1.000
_cell.length_b   1.000
_cell.length_c   1.000
_cell.angle_alpha   90.00
_cell.angle_beta   90.00
_cell.angle_gamma   90.00
#
_symmetry.space_group_name_H-M   'P 1'
#
loop_
_entity.id
_entity.type
_entity.pdbx_description
1 polymer ?
#
loop_
_entity_poly.entity_id
_entity_poly.type
_entity_poly.pdbx_seq_one_letter_code
_entity_poly.pdbx_strand_id
1 'polypeptide(L)'
;MSQIAIDNGLYLLEKCTEIHNTCNKLTNENAQLRNELEQTIISSKKLSKEVKQLLTDVKNVSNLEWQIAFDKQHTQSLTTELERLKSQYLGIQSIGIASVEIVRRANLITSKKETLVLSSKSFELQVLKTKCGVFKQHLADTVEQSLMKKYQLLPEKQNNEMLGGGITELTHKLLLLIRSIYYKGKYNYFSDAVWGNNPIKKCDSFSVQETSPRTYTPPLDKN
;
A
#
# COMPACT_ATOMS: atom_id res chain seq x y z
N MET A 1 55.52 -61.51 107.12
CA MET A 1 54.46 -60.50 106.87
C MET A 1 54.94 -59.29 106.06
N SER A 2 56.17 -58.79 106.22
CA SER A 2 56.65 -57.59 105.49
C SER A 2 56.83 -57.76 103.97
N GLN A 3 57.33 -58.90 103.48
CA GLN A 3 57.54 -59.12 102.03
C GLN A 3 56.22 -59.07 101.22
N ILE A 4 55.16 -59.72 101.71
CA ILE A 4 53.84 -59.72 101.05
C ILE A 4 53.28 -58.29 100.91
N ALA A 5 53.52 -57.43 101.90
CA ALA A 5 53.09 -56.04 101.83
C ALA A 5 53.87 -55.23 100.78
N ILE A 6 55.16 -55.50 100.62
CA ILE A 6 56.01 -54.88 99.59
C ILE A 6 55.57 -55.33 98.20
N ASP A 7 55.35 -56.64 97.99
CA ASP A 7 54.94 -57.20 96.71
C ASP A 7 53.55 -56.66 96.28
N ASN A 8 52.60 -56.57 97.22
CA ASN A 8 51.30 -55.94 96.98
C ASN A 8 51.42 -54.45 96.63
N GLY A 9 52.33 -53.72 97.29
CA GLY A 9 52.60 -52.31 96.99
C GLY A 9 53.14 -52.09 95.57
N LEU A 10 54.07 -52.95 95.13
CA LEU A 10 54.62 -52.90 93.77
C LEU A 10 53.58 -53.25 92.71
N TYR A 11 52.77 -54.27 92.95
CA TYR A 11 51.65 -54.64 92.06
C TYR A 11 50.66 -53.49 91.89
N LEU A 12 50.27 -52.83 92.99
CA LEU A 12 49.38 -51.67 92.94
C LEU A 12 50.01 -50.49 92.19
N LEU A 13 51.32 -50.26 92.35
CA LEU A 13 52.02 -49.21 91.63
C LEU A 13 52.01 -49.46 90.11
N GLU A 14 52.31 -50.69 89.68
CA GLU A 14 52.26 -51.09 88.27
C GLU A 14 50.85 -50.89 87.69
N LYS A 15 49.82 -51.31 88.41
CA LYS A 15 48.42 -51.11 87.99
C LYS A 15 48.04 -49.64 87.91
N CYS A 16 48.50 -48.82 88.85
CA CYS A 16 48.29 -47.37 88.80
C CYS A 16 48.96 -46.75 87.56
N THR A 17 50.17 -47.18 87.20
CA THR A 17 50.85 -46.72 85.99
C THR A 17 50.10 -47.13 84.72
N GLU A 18 49.62 -48.37 84.64
CA GLU A 18 48.83 -48.88 83.52
C GLU A 18 47.52 -48.07 83.32
N ILE A 19 46.81 -47.82 84.42
CA ILE A 19 45.59 -46.99 84.43
C ILE A 19 45.92 -45.56 83.98
N HIS A 20 46.98 -44.95 84.51
CA HIS A 20 47.38 -43.59 84.14
C HIS A 20 47.66 -43.47 82.64
N ASN A 21 48.41 -44.40 82.07
CA ASN A 21 48.71 -44.43 80.64
C ASN A 21 47.45 -44.60 79.79
N THR A 22 46.52 -45.46 80.23
CA THR A 22 45.23 -45.67 79.57
C THR A 22 44.37 -44.41 79.61
N CYS A 23 44.29 -43.74 80.76
CA CYS A 23 43.58 -42.48 80.91
C CYS A 23 44.13 -41.41 79.96
N ASN A 24 45.47 -41.23 79.90
CA ASN A 24 46.09 -40.26 79.00
C ASN A 24 45.77 -40.55 77.53
N LYS A 25 45.81 -41.84 77.13
CA LYS A 25 45.43 -42.26 75.78
C LYS A 25 43.98 -41.90 75.46
N LEU A 26 43.05 -42.25 76.36
CA LEU A 26 41.62 -41.93 76.19
C LEU A 26 41.36 -40.42 76.16
N THR A 27 42.07 -39.62 76.95
CA THR A 27 41.96 -38.16 76.93
C THR A 27 42.36 -37.59 75.57
N ASN A 28 43.45 -38.07 74.98
CA ASN A 28 43.93 -37.62 73.68
C ASN A 28 42.97 -38.04 72.55
N GLU A 29 42.50 -39.28 72.55
CA GLU A 29 41.51 -39.77 71.58
C GLU A 29 40.20 -38.98 71.67
N ASN A 30 39.72 -38.67 72.88
CA ASN A 30 38.51 -37.87 73.07
C ASN A 30 38.69 -36.43 72.56
N ALA A 31 39.87 -35.83 72.76
CA ALA A 31 40.17 -34.51 72.20
C ALA A 31 40.18 -34.53 70.67
N GLN A 32 40.76 -35.57 70.06
CA GLN A 32 40.76 -35.74 68.61
C GLN A 32 39.33 -35.91 68.07
N LEU A 33 38.53 -36.80 68.66
CA LEU A 33 37.15 -37.04 68.25
C LEU A 33 36.29 -35.77 68.34
N ARG A 34 36.48 -34.96 69.39
CA ARG A 34 35.81 -33.66 69.53
C ARG A 34 36.17 -32.71 68.40
N ASN A 35 37.43 -32.65 68.00
CA ASN A 35 37.88 -31.80 66.90
C ASN A 35 37.31 -32.27 65.55
N GLU A 36 37.32 -33.58 65.27
CA GLU A 36 36.75 -34.15 64.05
C GLU A 36 35.23 -33.92 63.96
N LEU A 37 34.53 -34.04 65.09
CA LEU A 37 33.10 -33.75 65.18
C LEU A 37 32.82 -32.27 64.88
N GLU A 38 33.60 -31.35 65.45
CA GLU A 38 33.43 -29.92 65.21
C GLU A 38 33.65 -29.57 63.72
N GLN A 39 34.69 -30.12 63.09
CA GLN A 39 34.94 -29.92 61.66
C GLN A 39 33.81 -30.51 60.78
N THR A 40 33.26 -31.65 61.17
CA THR A 40 32.12 -32.27 60.49
C THR A 40 30.87 -31.38 60.60
N ILE A 41 30.62 -30.80 61.78
CA ILE A 41 29.51 -29.87 61.99
C ILE A 41 29.67 -28.62 61.13
N ILE A 42 30.88 -28.04 61.06
CA ILE A 42 31.16 -26.86 60.22
C ILE A 42 30.90 -27.18 58.74
N SER A 43 31.41 -28.31 58.26
CA SER A 43 31.22 -28.76 56.87
C SER A 43 29.75 -29.00 56.54
N SER A 44 29.02 -29.66 57.44
CA SER A 44 27.58 -29.91 57.32
C SER A 44 26.76 -28.61 57.25
N LYS A 45 27.09 -27.62 58.09
CA LYS A 45 26.44 -26.30 58.05
C LYS A 45 26.70 -25.56 56.73
N LYS A 46 27.92 -25.67 56.18
CA LYS A 46 28.26 -25.08 54.88
C LYS A 46 27.44 -25.73 53.76
N LEU A 47 27.41 -27.06 53.72
CA LEU A 47 26.64 -27.81 52.72
C LEU A 47 25.13 -27.49 52.81
N SER A 48 24.59 -27.35 54.02
CA SER A 48 23.18 -26.98 54.21
C SER A 48 22.83 -25.62 53.58
N LYS A 49 23.75 -24.65 53.62
CA LYS A 49 23.55 -23.35 52.96
C LYS A 49 23.56 -23.47 51.44
N GLU A 50 24.52 -24.23 50.89
CA GLU A 50 24.63 -24.48 49.46
C GLU A 50 23.38 -25.18 48.90
N VAL A 51 22.86 -26.19 49.62
CA VAL A 51 21.62 -26.88 49.22
C VAL A 51 20.41 -25.94 49.20
N LYS A 52 20.28 -25.03 50.18
CA LYS A 52 19.20 -24.03 50.20
C LYS A 52 19.29 -23.04 49.03
N GLN A 53 20.52 -22.63 48.68
CA GLN A 53 20.75 -21.77 47.53
C GLN A 53 20.36 -22.49 46.23
N LEU A 54 20.85 -23.72 46.03
CA LEU A 54 20.51 -24.53 44.86
C LEU A 54 19.01 -24.74 44.72
N LEU A 55 18.28 -24.95 45.82
CA LEU A 55 16.82 -25.08 45.78
C LEU A 55 16.13 -23.80 45.29
N THR A 56 16.69 -22.63 45.63
CA THR A 56 16.17 -21.34 45.17
C THR A 56 16.48 -21.13 43.69
N ASP A 57 17.69 -21.46 43.26
CA ASP A 57 18.12 -21.37 41.87
C ASP A 57 17.28 -22.28 40.97
N VAL A 58 16.99 -23.52 41.41
CA VAL A 58 16.12 -24.45 40.70
C VAL A 58 14.71 -23.88 40.50
N LYS A 59 14.12 -23.24 41.52
CA LYS A 59 12.81 -22.59 41.38
C LYS A 59 12.84 -21.46 40.36
N ASN A 60 13.91 -20.66 40.35
CA ASN A 60 14.08 -19.58 39.39
C ASN A 60 14.22 -20.13 37.95
N VAL A 61 14.97 -21.22 37.77
CA VAL A 61 15.09 -21.90 36.48
C VAL A 61 13.73 -22.41 36.00
N SER A 62 12.95 -23.08 36.86
CA SER A 62 11.60 -23.54 36.49
C SER A 62 10.67 -22.39 36.09
N ASN A 63 10.75 -21.23 36.74
CA ASN A 63 9.98 -20.05 36.35
C ASN A 63 10.39 -19.54 34.95
N LEU A 64 11.70 -19.54 34.64
CA LEU A 64 12.20 -19.16 33.33
C LEU A 64 11.76 -20.15 32.23
N GLU A 65 11.75 -21.45 32.53
CA GLU A 65 11.25 -22.47 31.60
C GLU A 65 9.78 -22.25 31.23
N TRP A 66 8.95 -21.90 32.22
CA TRP A 66 7.54 -21.53 31.99
C TRP A 66 7.41 -20.30 31.10
N GLN A 67 8.19 -19.25 31.35
CA GLN A 67 8.18 -18.04 30.54
C GLN A 67 8.60 -18.34 29.08
N ILE A 68 9.66 -19.13 28.88
CA ILE A 68 10.12 -19.53 27.55
C ILE A 68 9.05 -20.31 26.80
N ALA A 69 8.34 -21.23 27.47
CA ALA A 69 7.26 -21.99 26.86
C ALA A 69 6.10 -21.08 26.40
N PHE A 70 5.72 -20.11 27.24
CA PHE A 70 4.71 -19.10 26.90
C PHE A 70 5.14 -18.24 25.71
N ASP A 71 6.34 -17.68 25.74
CA ASP A 71 6.87 -16.81 24.68
C ASP A 71 6.99 -17.54 23.35
N LYS A 72 7.36 -18.83 23.40
CA LYS A 72 7.41 -19.70 22.22
C LYS A 72 6.03 -19.87 21.58
N GLN A 73 5.00 -20.13 22.39
CA GLN A 73 3.63 -20.25 21.91
C GLN A 73 3.12 -18.94 21.31
N HIS A 74 3.37 -17.81 21.98
CA HIS A 74 2.98 -16.48 21.51
C HIS A 74 3.66 -16.13 20.18
N THR A 75 4.96 -16.38 20.06
CA THR A 75 5.73 -16.17 18.81
C THR A 75 5.17 -17.00 17.66
N GLN A 76 4.79 -18.26 17.92
CA GLN A 76 4.18 -19.13 16.90
C GLN A 76 2.81 -18.61 16.44
N SER A 77 2.01 -18.08 17.36
CA SER A 77 0.73 -17.42 17.04
C SER A 77 0.94 -16.21 16.13
N LEU A 78 1.86 -15.31 16.49
CA LEU A 78 2.19 -14.13 15.69
C LEU A 78 2.71 -14.50 14.29
N THR A 79 3.53 -15.55 14.21
CA THR A 79 4.04 -16.06 12.92
C THR A 79 2.91 -16.53 12.01
N THR A 80 1.94 -17.26 12.57
CA THR A 80 0.77 -17.73 11.82
C THR A 80 -0.09 -16.55 11.32
N GLU A 81 -0.30 -15.55 12.17
CA GLU A 81 -1.04 -14.35 11.79
C GLU A 81 -0.34 -13.53 10.70
N LEU A 82 0.98 -13.41 10.77
CA LEU A 82 1.78 -12.73 9.76
C LEU A 82 1.62 -13.40 8.38
N GLU A 83 1.72 -14.73 8.32
CA GLU A 83 1.54 -15.47 7.06
C GLU A 83 0.10 -15.36 6.52
N ARG A 84 -0.91 -15.34 7.41
CA ARG A 84 -2.30 -15.07 7.04
C ARG A 84 -2.45 -13.68 6.43
N LEU A 85 -1.90 -12.64 7.06
CA LEU A 85 -1.97 -11.25 6.59
C LEU A 85 -1.24 -11.07 5.26
N LYS A 86 -0.07 -11.68 5.11
CA LYS A 86 0.69 -11.69 3.85
C LYS A 86 -0.11 -12.31 2.71
N SER A 87 -0.78 -13.44 2.97
CA SER A 87 -1.66 -14.10 2.00
C SER A 87 -2.85 -13.21 1.61
N GLN A 88 -3.46 -12.53 2.58
CA GLN A 88 -4.55 -11.57 2.31
C GLN A 88 -4.07 -10.37 1.47
N TYR A 89 -2.90 -9.82 1.78
CA TYR A 89 -2.32 -8.71 1.03
C TYR A 89 -2.09 -9.08 -0.44
N LEU A 90 -1.51 -10.26 -0.70
CA LEU A 90 -1.31 -10.76 -2.07
C LEU A 90 -2.64 -10.96 -2.81
N GLY A 91 -3.67 -11.42 -2.12
CA GLY A 91 -5.03 -11.53 -2.66
C GLY A 91 -5.59 -10.17 -3.10
N ILE A 92 -5.50 -9.16 -2.22
CA ILE A 92 -5.97 -7.79 -2.51
C ILE A 92 -5.18 -7.19 -3.68
N GLN A 93 -3.85 -7.35 -3.69
CA GLN A 93 -3.00 -6.85 -4.77
C GLN A 93 -3.39 -7.46 -6.12
N SER A 94 -3.64 -8.77 -6.16
CA SER A 94 -4.06 -9.48 -7.38
C SER A 94 -5.40 -8.97 -7.91
N ILE A 95 -6.37 -8.74 -7.02
CA ILE A 95 -7.68 -8.14 -7.36
C ILE A 95 -7.50 -6.71 -7.87
N GLY A 96 -6.64 -5.91 -7.22
CA GLY A 96 -6.31 -4.56 -7.65
C GLY A 96 -5.77 -4.52 -9.08
N ILE A 97 -4.79 -5.38 -9.40
CA ILE A 97 -4.22 -5.48 -10.75
C ILE A 97 -5.28 -5.90 -11.77
N ALA A 98 -6.10 -6.91 -11.44
CA ALA A 98 -7.16 -7.39 -12.32
C ALA A 98 -8.20 -6.29 -12.63
N SER A 99 -8.61 -5.52 -11.63
CA SER A 99 -9.58 -4.43 -11.81
C SER A 99 -9.03 -3.30 -12.69
N VAL A 100 -7.76 -2.92 -12.52
CA VAL A 100 -7.10 -1.94 -13.40
C VAL A 100 -7.06 -2.41 -14.85
N GLU A 101 -6.74 -3.69 -15.09
CA GLU A 101 -6.71 -4.25 -16.46
C GLU A 101 -8.11 -4.30 -17.10
N ILE A 102 -9.15 -4.61 -16.32
CA ILE A 102 -10.55 -4.56 -16.78
C ILE A 102 -10.92 -3.14 -17.19
N VAL A 103 -10.63 -2.13 -16.35
CA VAL A 103 -10.90 -0.72 -16.67
C VAL A 103 -10.13 -0.27 -17.91
N ARG A 104 -8.86 -0.65 -18.03
CA ARG A 104 -8.03 -0.33 -19.20
C ARG A 104 -8.63 -0.91 -20.48
N ARG A 105 -9.10 -2.16 -20.46
CA ARG A 105 -9.76 -2.81 -21.60
C ARG A 105 -11.09 -2.12 -21.95
N ALA A 106 -11.89 -1.79 -20.95
CA ALA A 106 -13.15 -1.07 -21.15
C ALA A 106 -12.91 0.28 -21.83
N ASN A 107 -11.94 1.06 -21.35
CA ASN A 107 -11.57 2.35 -21.94
C ASN A 107 -11.09 2.21 -23.40
N LEU A 108 -10.31 1.18 -23.70
CA LEU A 108 -9.86 0.90 -25.07
C LEU A 108 -11.03 0.58 -26.00
N ILE A 109 -12.01 -0.21 -25.54
CA ILE A 109 -13.22 -0.55 -26.32
C ILE A 109 -14.04 0.70 -26.59
N THR A 110 -14.27 1.54 -25.58
CA THR A 110 -15.01 2.81 -25.72
C THR A 110 -14.34 3.74 -26.71
N SER A 111 -13.02 3.95 -26.59
CA SER A 111 -12.25 4.77 -27.53
C SER A 111 -12.33 4.25 -28.97
N LYS A 112 -12.25 2.93 -29.18
CA LYS A 112 -12.45 2.29 -30.49
C LYS A 112 -13.86 2.53 -31.04
N LYS A 113 -14.89 2.48 -30.19
CA LYS A 113 -16.27 2.76 -30.59
C LYS A 113 -16.46 4.22 -31.00
N GLU A 114 -15.90 5.16 -30.23
CA GLU A 114 -15.95 6.59 -30.53
C GLU A 114 -15.25 6.94 -31.85
N THR A 115 -14.08 6.37 -32.09
CA THR A 115 -13.36 6.55 -33.37
C THR A 115 -14.14 6.01 -34.56
N LEU A 116 -14.82 4.86 -34.41
CA LEU A 116 -15.65 4.28 -35.47
C LEU A 116 -16.88 5.15 -35.77
N VAL A 117 -17.51 5.72 -34.73
CA VAL A 117 -18.63 6.69 -34.88
C VAL A 117 -18.16 7.96 -35.58
N LEU A 118 -17.01 8.51 -35.19
CA LEU A 118 -16.43 9.71 -35.83
C LEU A 118 -16.06 9.44 -37.28
N SER A 119 -15.52 8.26 -37.59
CA SER A 119 -15.20 7.83 -38.95
C SER A 119 -16.47 7.75 -39.82
N SER A 120 -17.55 7.15 -39.32
CA SER A 120 -18.85 7.10 -40.02
C SER A 120 -19.40 8.51 -40.30
N LYS A 121 -19.40 9.39 -39.29
CA LYS A 121 -19.86 10.78 -39.46
C LYS A 121 -19.00 11.56 -40.46
N SER A 122 -17.69 11.34 -40.46
CA SER A 122 -16.78 11.96 -41.43
C SER A 122 -17.10 11.52 -42.86
N PHE A 123 -17.39 10.24 -43.06
CA PHE A 123 -17.83 9.71 -44.36
C PHE A 123 -19.14 10.35 -44.83
N GLU A 124 -20.16 10.41 -43.97
CA GLU A 124 -21.43 11.08 -44.28
C GLU A 124 -21.24 12.55 -44.69
N LEU A 125 -20.38 13.28 -43.95
CA LEU A 125 -20.02 14.66 -44.26
C LEU A 125 -19.34 14.78 -45.64
N GLN A 126 -18.44 13.87 -45.99
CA GLN A 126 -17.83 13.86 -47.32
C GLN A 126 -18.86 13.61 -48.42
N VAL A 127 -19.79 12.66 -48.23
CA VAL A 127 -20.87 12.40 -49.19
C VAL A 127 -21.74 13.64 -49.38
N LEU A 128 -22.12 14.31 -48.28
CA LEU A 128 -22.91 15.54 -48.33
C LEU A 128 -22.16 16.67 -49.06
N LYS A 129 -20.86 16.83 -48.77
CA LYS A 129 -20.00 17.82 -49.45
C LYS A 129 -19.95 17.57 -50.95
N THR A 130 -19.80 16.32 -51.38
CA THR A 130 -19.80 15.95 -52.81
C THR A 130 -21.15 16.23 -53.46
N LYS A 131 -22.27 15.83 -52.84
CA LYS A 131 -23.62 16.13 -53.35
C LYS A 131 -23.88 17.63 -53.50
N CYS A 132 -23.48 18.43 -52.51
CA CYS A 132 -23.59 19.88 -52.58
C CYS A 132 -22.73 20.47 -53.71
N GLY A 133 -21.52 19.95 -53.91
CA GLY A 133 -20.66 20.31 -55.04
C GLY A 133 -21.33 20.07 -56.39
N VAL A 134 -21.90 18.88 -56.59
CA VAL A 134 -22.65 18.52 -57.81
C VAL A 134 -23.86 19.43 -58.02
N PHE A 135 -24.63 19.71 -56.96
CA PHE A 135 -25.79 20.60 -57.06
C PHE A 135 -25.40 22.04 -57.42
N LYS A 136 -24.31 22.55 -56.84
CA LYS A 136 -23.76 23.87 -57.20
C LYS A 136 -23.33 23.93 -58.66
N GLN A 137 -22.66 22.89 -59.15
CA GLN A 137 -22.29 22.80 -60.56
C GLN A 137 -23.53 22.80 -61.45
N HIS A 138 -24.53 21.98 -61.14
CA HIS A 138 -25.76 21.90 -61.92
C HIS A 138 -26.52 23.25 -61.97
N LEU A 139 -26.59 23.98 -60.85
CA LEU A 139 -27.16 25.32 -60.83
C LEU A 139 -26.39 26.29 -61.71
N ALA A 140 -25.05 26.25 -61.65
CA ALA A 140 -24.20 27.09 -62.50
C ALA A 140 -24.46 26.80 -63.99
N ASP A 141 -24.45 25.52 -64.38
CA ASP A 141 -24.69 25.08 -65.75
C ASP A 141 -26.11 25.50 -66.24
N THR A 142 -27.12 25.39 -65.37
CA THR A 142 -28.51 25.77 -65.69
C THR A 142 -28.64 27.27 -65.91
N VAL A 143 -27.98 28.09 -65.07
CA VAL A 143 -27.95 29.55 -65.23
C VAL A 143 -27.22 29.93 -66.52
N GLU A 144 -26.09 29.29 -66.81
CA GLU A 144 -25.30 29.53 -68.02
C GLU A 144 -26.09 29.17 -69.29
N GLN A 145 -26.78 28.03 -69.31
CA GLN A 145 -27.68 27.65 -70.41
C GLN A 145 -28.82 28.67 -70.60
N SER A 146 -29.40 29.15 -69.50
CA SER A 146 -30.49 30.14 -69.54
C SER A 146 -30.01 31.49 -70.11
N LEU A 147 -28.79 31.90 -69.75
CA LEU A 147 -28.14 33.09 -70.33
C LEU A 147 -27.90 32.90 -71.84
N MET A 148 -27.32 31.77 -72.27
CA MET A 148 -27.06 31.47 -73.68
C MET A 148 -28.33 31.53 -74.54
N LYS A 149 -29.45 30.96 -74.06
CA LYS A 149 -30.75 31.04 -74.75
C LYS A 149 -31.27 32.47 -74.91
N LYS A 150 -30.99 33.35 -73.94
CA LYS A 150 -31.45 34.74 -73.95
C LYS A 150 -30.66 35.61 -74.93
N TYR A 151 -29.38 35.31 -75.14
CA TYR A 151 -28.53 36.02 -76.11
C TYR A 151 -28.69 35.55 -77.55
N GLN A 152 -29.29 34.38 -77.81
CA GLN A 152 -29.61 33.91 -79.18
C GLN A 152 -30.88 34.52 -79.79
N LEU A 153 -31.67 35.30 -79.05
CA LEU A 153 -32.91 35.94 -79.51
C LEU A 153 -32.79 37.46 -79.71
N LEU A 154 -31.59 38.04 -79.63
CA LEU A 154 -31.40 39.47 -79.87
C LEU A 154 -31.04 39.70 -81.36
N PRO A 155 -31.95 40.24 -82.18
CA PRO A 155 -31.59 40.66 -83.52
C PRO A 155 -30.62 41.84 -83.42
N GLU A 156 -29.47 41.67 -84.06
CA GLU A 156 -28.45 42.68 -84.27
C GLU A 156 -29.08 43.86 -85.04
N LYS A 157 -29.56 44.86 -84.30
CA LYS A 157 -29.94 46.15 -84.88
C LYS A 157 -29.24 47.26 -84.10
N GLN A 158 -28.15 47.72 -84.71
CA GLN A 158 -27.49 48.98 -84.42
C GLN A 158 -28.53 50.10 -84.42
N ASN A 159 -28.48 50.97 -83.42
CA ASN A 159 -28.43 52.42 -83.63
C ASN A 159 -28.06 53.13 -82.32
N ASN A 160 -27.10 54.04 -82.47
CA ASN A 160 -26.58 54.92 -81.45
C ASN A 160 -27.66 55.90 -80.99
N GLU A 161 -27.79 56.10 -79.68
CA GLU A 161 -27.41 57.35 -79.00
C GLU A 161 -27.98 57.40 -77.57
N MET A 162 -27.07 57.76 -76.66
CA MET A 162 -27.32 58.45 -75.40
C MET A 162 -28.27 57.81 -74.35
N LEU A 163 -27.72 56.90 -73.54
CA LEU A 163 -28.14 56.70 -72.15
C LEU A 163 -26.95 56.17 -71.32
N GLY A 164 -25.91 56.99 -71.26
CA GLY A 164 -24.77 56.81 -70.37
C GLY A 164 -25.19 57.07 -68.92
N GLY A 165 -25.00 56.08 -68.05
CA GLY A 165 -25.07 56.24 -66.59
C GLY A 165 -25.88 55.15 -65.87
N GLY A 166 -27.05 54.79 -66.38
CA GLY A 166 -27.98 53.92 -65.62
C GLY A 166 -27.65 52.43 -65.65
N ILE A 167 -27.15 51.92 -66.77
CA ILE A 167 -27.00 50.46 -66.98
C ILE A 167 -25.75 49.92 -66.29
N THR A 168 -24.64 50.67 -66.27
CA THR A 168 -23.42 50.28 -65.56
C THR A 168 -23.60 50.27 -64.05
N GLU A 169 -24.38 51.21 -63.50
CA GLU A 169 -24.65 51.27 -62.06
C GLU A 169 -25.59 50.16 -61.58
N LEU A 170 -26.62 49.81 -62.37
CA LEU A 170 -27.50 48.67 -62.11
C LEU A 170 -26.74 47.34 -62.17
N THR A 171 -25.86 47.17 -63.15
CA THR A 171 -25.06 45.94 -63.28
C THR A 171 -24.07 45.81 -62.12
N HIS A 172 -23.46 46.91 -61.68
CA HIS A 172 -22.53 46.93 -60.54
C HIS A 172 -23.26 46.70 -59.20
N LYS A 173 -24.44 47.31 -59.00
CA LYS A 173 -25.28 47.07 -57.82
C LYS A 173 -25.79 45.63 -57.75
N LEU A 174 -26.16 45.03 -58.88
CA LEU A 174 -26.57 43.62 -58.92
C LEU A 174 -25.41 42.68 -58.58
N LEU A 175 -24.20 42.96 -59.09
CA LEU A 175 -22.98 42.20 -58.77
C LEU A 175 -22.62 42.31 -57.28
N LEU A 176 -22.74 43.50 -56.69
CA LEU A 176 -22.53 43.71 -55.24
C LEU A 176 -23.59 43.00 -54.40
N LEU A 177 -24.85 42.99 -54.83
CA LEU A 177 -25.94 42.30 -54.14
C LEU A 177 -25.71 40.77 -54.13
N ILE A 178 -25.37 40.20 -55.30
CA ILE A 178 -25.06 38.77 -55.45
C ILE A 178 -23.85 38.40 -54.58
N ARG A 179 -22.81 39.25 -54.56
CA ARG A 179 -21.63 39.05 -53.71
C ARG A 179 -21.98 39.12 -52.22
N SER A 180 -22.83 40.06 -51.79
CA SER A 180 -23.26 40.18 -50.39
C SER A 180 -24.05 38.97 -49.91
N ILE A 181 -24.93 38.41 -50.75
CA ILE A 181 -25.72 37.21 -50.44
C ILE A 181 -24.81 35.98 -50.36
N TYR A 182 -23.83 35.86 -51.26
CA TYR A 182 -22.86 34.75 -51.27
C TYR A 182 -21.97 34.71 -50.02
N TYR A 183 -21.50 35.87 -49.53
CA TYR A 183 -20.69 35.92 -48.31
C TYR A 183 -21.53 35.78 -47.03
N LYS A 184 -22.74 36.34 -46.97
CA LYS A 184 -23.61 36.25 -45.79
C LYS A 184 -24.07 34.80 -45.52
N GLY A 185 -24.23 33.97 -46.56
CA GLY A 185 -24.47 32.53 -46.41
C GLY A 185 -23.27 31.71 -45.93
N LYS A 186 -22.03 32.18 -46.14
CA LYS A 186 -20.80 31.45 -45.73
C LYS A 186 -20.43 31.65 -44.27
N TYR A 187 -20.76 32.79 -43.66
CA TYR A 187 -20.43 33.08 -42.26
C TYR A 187 -21.42 32.48 -41.25
N ASN A 188 -22.70 32.32 -41.63
CA ASN A 188 -23.70 31.74 -40.73
C ASN A 188 -23.55 30.22 -40.54
N TYR A 189 -22.91 29.50 -41.47
CA TYR A 189 -22.67 28.06 -41.32
C TYR A 189 -21.41 27.71 -40.51
N PHE A 190 -20.51 28.68 -40.27
CA PHE A 190 -19.27 28.46 -39.52
C PHE A 190 -19.40 28.82 -38.03
N SER A 191 -20.35 29.68 -37.64
CA SER A 191 -20.51 30.11 -36.25
C SER A 191 -21.22 29.05 -35.38
N ASP A 192 -22.21 28.33 -35.93
CA ASP A 192 -23.01 27.38 -35.15
C ASP A 192 -22.32 26.02 -34.96
N ALA A 193 -21.30 25.70 -35.76
CA ALA A 193 -20.57 24.43 -35.69
C ALA A 193 -19.38 24.43 -34.70
N VAL A 194 -18.94 25.60 -34.22
CA VAL A 194 -17.69 25.74 -33.42
C VAL A 194 -17.94 25.92 -31.92
N TRP A 195 -19.18 26.22 -31.49
CA TRP A 195 -19.50 26.53 -30.08
C TRP A 195 -20.49 25.56 -29.40
N GLY A 196 -20.69 24.36 -29.96
CA GLY A 196 -21.55 23.32 -29.38
C GLY A 196 -20.81 22.31 -28.52
N ASN A 197 -20.92 22.47 -27.19
CA ASN A 197 -20.74 21.46 -26.14
C ASN A 197 -19.32 21.01 -25.78
N ASN A 198 -18.74 21.69 -24.79
CA ASN A 198 -17.74 21.07 -23.91
C ASN A 198 -18.01 21.47 -22.45
N PRO A 199 -18.77 20.69 -21.65
CA PRO A 199 -18.78 20.87 -20.21
C PRO A 199 -17.54 20.17 -19.65
N ILE A 200 -16.49 20.96 -19.39
CA ILE A 200 -15.38 20.56 -18.52
C ILE A 200 -15.98 20.31 -17.14
N LYS A 201 -16.17 19.04 -16.79
CA LYS A 201 -16.46 18.62 -15.42
C LYS A 201 -15.26 19.04 -14.56
N LYS A 202 -15.50 19.99 -13.64
CA LYS A 202 -14.65 20.16 -12.45
C LYS A 202 -14.66 18.83 -11.70
N CYS A 203 -13.50 18.20 -11.59
CA CYS A 203 -13.27 17.15 -10.63
C CYS A 203 -13.24 17.80 -9.24
N ASP A 204 -14.18 17.40 -8.39
CA ASP A 204 -14.16 17.69 -6.98
C ASP A 204 -12.91 17.08 -6.35
N SER A 205 -12.15 17.93 -5.68
CA SER A 205 -11.04 17.58 -4.81
C SER A 205 -11.55 16.73 -3.64
N PHE A 206 -11.16 15.45 -3.62
CA PHE A 206 -11.23 14.61 -2.42
C PHE A 206 -10.21 15.12 -1.40
N SER A 207 -10.68 15.82 -0.36
CA SER A 207 -9.90 16.02 0.85
C SER A 207 -9.82 14.69 1.60
N VAL A 208 -8.62 14.13 1.65
CA VAL A 208 -8.25 13.01 2.52
C VAL A 208 -8.30 13.52 3.96
N GLN A 209 -9.23 13.00 4.77
CA GLN A 209 -9.15 13.12 6.22
C GLN A 209 -8.01 12.23 6.70
N GLU A 210 -6.89 12.85 7.08
CA GLU A 210 -5.88 12.23 7.91
C GLU A 210 -6.51 11.83 9.25
N THR A 211 -6.69 10.53 9.47
CA THR A 211 -6.95 10.00 10.80
C THR A 211 -5.61 9.74 11.47
N SER A 212 -5.30 10.60 12.45
CA SER A 212 -4.13 10.50 13.32
C SER A 212 -4.12 9.16 14.09
N PRO A 213 -2.96 8.51 14.27
CA PRO A 213 -2.87 7.25 15.00
C PRO A 213 -3.20 7.43 16.49
N ARG A 214 -4.16 6.63 16.97
CA ARG A 214 -4.44 6.48 18.40
C ARG A 214 -3.21 5.92 19.11
N THR A 215 -2.63 6.72 19.99
CA THR A 215 -1.69 6.27 21.01
C THR A 215 -2.43 5.36 21.98
N TYR A 216 -2.01 4.10 22.08
CA TYR A 216 -2.52 3.15 23.06
C TYR A 216 -1.73 3.30 24.35
N THR A 217 -2.38 3.76 25.41
CA THR A 217 -1.82 3.79 26.77
C THR A 217 -2.30 2.54 27.51
N PRO A 218 -1.42 1.62 27.94
CA PRO A 218 -1.83 0.47 28.75
C PRO A 218 -2.27 0.92 30.15
N PRO A 219 -3.19 0.19 30.80
CA PRO A 219 -3.67 0.53 32.13
C PRO A 219 -2.54 0.34 33.16
N LEU A 220 -2.38 1.35 34.01
CA LEU A 220 -1.60 1.28 35.25
C LEU A 220 -2.25 0.28 36.18
N ASP A 221 -1.58 -0.86 36.37
CA ASP A 221 -1.88 -1.78 37.46
C ASP A 221 -1.65 -1.06 38.79
N LYS A 222 -2.70 -1.04 39.60
CA LYS A 222 -2.69 -0.56 40.98
C LYS A 222 -2.10 -1.65 41.86
N ASN A 223 -0.96 -1.37 42.48
CA ASN A 223 -0.56 -1.95 43.76
C ASN A 223 -0.59 -0.83 44.81
#